data_AF-A0AAD7SDK4-F1
#
_entry.id   AF-A0AAD7SDK4-F1
#
_cell.length_a   1.000
_cell.length_b   1.000
_cell.length_c   1.000
_cell.angle_alpha   90.00
_cell.angle_beta   90.00
_cell.angle_gamma   90.00
#
_symmetry.space_group_name_H-M   'P 1'
#
loop_
_entity.id
_entity.type
_entity.pdbx_description
1 polymer ?
#
loop_
_entity_poly.entity_id
_entity_poly.type
_entity_poly.pdbx_seq_one_letter_code
_entity_poly.pdbx_strand_id
1 'polypeptide(L)'
;MACARAKSVPVPSSWALQWAICLSLNLLWTSSFTQAAIYHYKGACVHTDEVILPGQTFFKGCHRCYCHDTGFVCFSPQKPTSWPEKCKRIATECGYTVVYRENPEVECRAYSWIG
;
A
#
# COMPACT_ATOMS: atom_id res chain seq x y z
N MET A 1 34.05 -54.96 -11.70
CA MET A 1 32.71 -54.45 -11.33
C MET A 1 32.48 -53.16 -12.08
N ALA A 2 31.55 -53.17 -13.03
CA ALA A 2 31.27 -52.04 -13.91
C ALA A 2 30.33 -51.05 -13.23
N CYS A 3 30.78 -49.80 -13.06
CA CYS A 3 29.90 -48.69 -12.69
C CYS A 3 29.09 -48.28 -13.93
N ALA A 4 27.78 -48.48 -13.87
CA ALA A 4 26.84 -48.03 -14.88
C ALA A 4 26.85 -46.48 -14.96
N ARG A 5 27.10 -45.97 -16.17
CA ARG A 5 27.07 -44.56 -16.52
C ARG A 5 25.61 -44.09 -16.53
N ALA A 6 25.19 -43.29 -15.56
CA ALA A 6 23.90 -42.64 -15.56
C ALA A 6 23.77 -41.74 -16.80
N LYS A 7 22.78 -42.02 -17.65
CA LYS A 7 22.43 -41.17 -18.79
C LYS A 7 21.80 -39.89 -18.25
N SER A 8 22.41 -38.75 -18.54
CA SER A 8 21.79 -37.44 -18.36
C SER A 8 20.57 -37.34 -19.25
N VAL A 9 19.39 -37.20 -18.65
CA VAL A 9 18.14 -36.93 -19.35
C VAL A 9 18.18 -35.48 -19.83
N PRO A 10 18.05 -35.19 -21.14
CA PRO A 10 17.97 -33.83 -21.63
C PRO A 10 16.64 -33.22 -21.18
N VAL A 11 16.71 -32.21 -20.32
CA VAL A 11 15.55 -31.41 -19.93
C VAL A 11 15.14 -30.54 -21.12
N PRO A 12 13.89 -30.61 -21.59
CA PRO A 12 13.44 -29.81 -22.73
C PRO A 12 13.52 -28.31 -22.41
N SER A 13 14.19 -27.57 -23.29
CA SER A 13 14.51 -26.13 -23.17
C SER A 13 13.30 -25.21 -23.03
N SER A 14 12.08 -25.70 -23.26
CA SER A 14 10.84 -24.96 -23.15
C SER A 14 10.37 -24.75 -21.71
N TRP A 15 10.83 -25.56 -20.75
CA TRP A 15 10.32 -25.52 -19.37
C TRP A 15 11.02 -24.46 -18.51
N ALA A 16 12.29 -24.18 -18.76
CA ALA A 16 13.05 -23.16 -18.01
C ALA A 16 12.52 -21.73 -18.25
N LEU A 17 12.03 -21.44 -19.46
CA LEU A 17 11.44 -20.15 -19.82
C LEU A 17 10.09 -19.90 -19.14
N GLN A 18 9.26 -20.95 -18.95
CA GLN A 18 7.96 -20.82 -18.29
C GLN A 18 8.08 -20.51 -16.80
N TRP A 19 9.06 -21.11 -16.10
CA TRP A 19 9.29 -20.80 -14.68
C TRP A 19 9.80 -19.37 -14.46
N ALA A 20 10.66 -18.86 -15.34
CA ALA A 20 11.18 -17.50 -15.25
C ALA A 20 10.09 -16.42 -15.47
N ILE A 21 9.12 -16.68 -16.34
CA ILE A 21 7.98 -15.77 -16.59
C ILE A 21 7.00 -15.77 -15.41
N CYS A 22 6.76 -16.91 -14.76
CA CYS A 22 5.89 -16.97 -13.59
C CYS A 22 6.46 -16.23 -12.37
N LEU A 23 7.77 -16.24 -12.16
CA LEU A 23 8.42 -15.52 -11.04
C LEU A 23 8.40 -13.99 -11.22
N SER A 24 8.55 -13.49 -12.45
CA SER A 24 8.50 -12.06 -12.73
C SER A 24 7.07 -11.49 -12.64
N LEU A 25 6.04 -12.27 -13.00
CA LEU A 25 4.65 -11.84 -12.82
C LEU A 25 4.21 -11.76 -11.34
N ASN A 26 4.78 -12.56 -10.44
CA ASN A 26 4.46 -12.48 -9.01
C ASN A 26 5.05 -11.23 -8.33
N LEU A 27 6.18 -10.71 -8.81
CA LEU A 27 6.82 -9.51 -8.25
C LEU A 27 6.13 -8.21 -8.64
N LEU A 28 5.36 -8.20 -9.74
CA LEU A 28 4.58 -7.03 -10.15
C LEU A 28 3.24 -6.90 -9.42
N TRP A 29 2.85 -7.92 -8.63
CA TRP A 29 1.51 -7.99 -8.03
C TRP A 29 1.47 -7.92 -6.49
N THR A 30 2.62 -7.73 -5.83
CA THR A 30 2.62 -7.18 -4.47
C THR A 30 2.39 -5.69 -4.54
N SER A 31 1.17 -5.35 -4.99
CA SER A 31 0.57 -4.04 -4.88
C SER A 31 0.88 -3.45 -3.51
N SER A 32 1.33 -2.21 -3.52
CA SER A 32 1.59 -1.38 -2.35
C SER A 32 0.34 -1.32 -1.46
N PHE A 33 0.19 -2.30 -0.57
CA PHE A 33 -0.73 -2.22 0.55
C PHE A 33 -0.08 -1.25 1.53
N THR A 34 -0.40 0.04 1.42
CA THR A 34 -0.13 0.99 2.49
C THR A 34 -0.88 0.52 3.72
N GLN A 35 -0.15 -0.09 4.64
CA GLN A 35 -0.67 -0.42 5.96
C GLN A 35 -1.00 0.87 6.68
N ALA A 36 -2.12 0.83 7.38
CA ALA A 36 -2.49 1.87 8.30
C ALA A 36 -1.44 1.89 9.43
N ALA A 37 -0.76 3.03 9.65
CA ALA A 37 0.48 3.12 10.42
C ALA A 37 0.65 4.52 11.02
N ILE A 38 1.14 4.53 12.26
CA ILE A 38 1.47 5.74 13.02
C ILE A 38 2.99 5.91 13.04
N TYR A 39 3.47 7.08 12.65
CA TYR A 39 4.90 7.41 12.62
C TYR A 39 5.22 8.51 13.61
N HIS A 40 6.25 8.32 14.42
CA HIS A 40 6.72 9.31 15.39
C HIS A 40 8.06 9.89 14.94
N TYR A 41 8.18 11.22 14.98
CA TYR A 41 9.41 11.95 14.69
C TYR A 41 9.74 12.86 15.86
N LYS A 42 11.03 13.01 16.18
CA LYS A 42 11.52 13.91 17.24
C LYS A 42 12.09 15.20 16.63
N GLY A 43 11.92 16.33 17.32
CA GLY A 43 12.49 17.62 16.93
C GLY A 43 11.47 18.61 16.39
N ALA A 44 11.95 19.75 15.86
CA ALA A 44 11.09 20.79 15.30
C ALA A 44 10.27 20.25 14.12
N CYS A 45 9.00 20.64 14.07
CA CYS A 45 8.12 20.29 12.97
C CYS A 45 8.44 21.19 11.78
N VAL A 46 9.23 20.69 10.84
CA VAL A 46 9.55 21.40 9.60
C VAL A 46 8.96 20.66 8.42
N HIS A 47 8.17 21.37 7.61
CA HIS A 47 7.59 20.85 6.37
C HIS A 47 7.83 21.84 5.24
N THR A 48 8.53 21.40 4.18
CA THR A 48 8.79 22.22 2.98
C THR A 48 9.36 23.59 3.34
N ASP A 49 10.39 23.59 4.19
CA ASP A 49 11.09 24.77 4.71
C ASP A 49 10.27 25.71 5.61
N GLU A 50 9.02 25.35 5.94
CA GLU A 50 8.20 26.07 6.92
C GLU A 50 8.25 25.40 8.30
N VAL A 51 8.38 26.20 9.35
CA VAL A 51 8.28 25.74 10.74
C VAL A 51 6.81 25.70 11.13
N ILE A 52 6.30 24.50 11.37
CA ILE A 52 4.97 24.23 11.89
C ILE A 52 5.00 24.36 13.41
N LEU A 53 4.08 25.13 13.97
CA LEU A 53 4.00 25.34 15.41
C LEU A 53 3.35 24.12 16.11
N PRO A 54 3.70 23.84 17.38
CA PRO A 54 3.01 22.85 18.18
C PRO A 54 1.49 23.08 18.21
N GLY A 55 0.72 22.01 18.09
CA GLY A 55 -0.74 22.03 18.01
C GLY A 55 -1.30 22.10 16.58
N GLN A 56 -0.46 22.38 15.58
CA GLN A 56 -0.90 22.45 14.19
C GLN A 56 -0.86 21.08 13.49
N THR A 57 -1.69 20.94 12.46
CA THR A 57 -1.66 19.80 11.55
C THR A 57 -1.13 20.20 10.18
N PHE A 58 -0.37 19.30 9.56
CA PHE A 58 0.15 19.46 8.20
C PHE A 58 0.09 18.13 7.46
N PHE A 59 0.21 18.15 6.14
CA PHE A 59 0.31 16.94 5.34
C PHE A 59 1.76 16.68 4.96
N LYS A 60 2.22 15.44 5.09
CA LYS A 60 3.53 15.01 4.59
C LYS A 60 3.32 13.86 3.62
N GLY A 61 3.32 14.18 2.32
CA GLY A 61 2.77 13.28 1.32
C GLY A 61 1.29 13.01 1.62
N CYS A 62 0.89 11.75 1.64
CA CYS A 62 -0.49 11.37 1.96
C CYS A 62 -0.78 11.21 3.46
N HIS A 63 0.21 11.44 4.33
CA HIS A 63 0.02 11.28 5.77
C HIS A 63 -0.42 12.59 6.40
N ARG A 64 -1.44 12.52 7.27
CA ARG A 64 -1.83 13.66 8.10
C ARG A 64 -0.97 13.67 9.35
N CYS A 65 -0.21 14.72 9.57
CA CYS A 65 0.69 14.87 10.70
C CYS A 65 0.18 15.90 11.70
N TYR A 66 0.42 15.65 12.98
CA TYR A 66 0.13 16.55 14.09
C TYR A 66 1.44 16.89 14.82
N CYS A 67 1.71 18.19 14.98
CA CYS A 67 2.90 18.68 15.62
C CYS A 67 2.72 18.82 17.14
N HIS A 68 3.68 18.33 17.90
CA HIS A 68 3.83 18.46 19.35
C HIS A 68 5.12 19.23 19.67
N ASP A 69 5.29 19.66 20.93
CA ASP A 69 6.49 20.37 21.38
C ASP A 69 7.79 19.57 21.20
N THR A 70 7.69 18.23 21.23
CA THR A 70 8.85 17.33 21.17
C THR A 70 9.08 16.70 19.79
N GLY A 71 8.20 16.97 18.82
CA GLY A 71 8.16 16.16 17.59
C GLY A 71 6.83 16.21 16.87
N PHE A 72 6.60 15.32 15.92
CA PHE A 72 5.31 15.19 15.25
C PHE A 72 4.92 13.73 15.03
N VAL A 73 3.62 13.50 14.96
CA VAL A 73 3.03 12.18 14.72
C VAL A 73 2.25 12.20 13.41
N CYS A 74 2.51 11.26 12.52
CA CYS A 74 1.81 11.15 11.24
C CYS A 74 0.94 9.91 11.19
N PHE A 75 -0.27 10.07 10.65
CA PHE A 75 -1.27 9.02 10.42
C PHE A 75 -1.41 8.79 8.93
N SER A 76 -1.31 7.54 8.48
CA SER A 76 -1.64 7.21 7.09
C SER A 76 -3.14 7.30 6.82
N PRO A 77 -3.54 7.45 5.55
CA PRO A 77 -4.94 7.45 5.16
C PRO A 77 -5.64 6.18 5.61
N GLN A 78 -6.80 6.34 6.26
CA GLN A 78 -7.59 5.20 6.70
C GLN A 78 -8.10 4.39 5.51
N LYS A 79 -8.15 3.08 5.70
CA LYS A 79 -8.66 2.14 4.69
C LYS A 79 -10.06 1.68 5.09
N PRO A 80 -11.08 1.83 4.23
CA PRO A 80 -12.40 1.32 4.54
C PRO A 80 -12.38 -0.20 4.50
N THR A 81 -13.08 -0.82 5.45
CA THR A 81 -13.15 -2.28 5.64
C THR A 81 -14.53 -2.86 5.35
N SER A 82 -15.60 -2.06 5.42
CA SER A 82 -16.96 -2.52 5.12
C SER A 82 -17.84 -1.41 4.53
N TRP A 83 -18.72 -1.76 3.59
CA TRP A 83 -19.66 -0.86 2.91
C TRP A 83 -20.85 -1.64 2.33
N PRO A 84 -21.95 -0.99 1.88
CA PRO A 84 -23.07 -1.67 1.24
C PRO A 84 -22.65 -2.39 -0.05
N GLU A 85 -23.28 -3.52 -0.38
CA GLU A 85 -22.92 -4.36 -1.54
C GLU A 85 -22.94 -3.61 -2.89
N LYS A 86 -23.89 -2.68 -3.05
CA LYS A 86 -24.02 -1.81 -4.23
C LYS A 86 -22.87 -0.82 -4.42
N CYS A 87 -21.95 -0.74 -3.46
CA CYS A 87 -20.80 0.15 -3.48
C CYS A 87 -19.49 -0.63 -3.70
N LYS A 88 -18.45 0.09 -4.11
CA LYS A 88 -17.08 -0.42 -4.25
C LYS A 88 -16.09 0.59 -3.71
N ARG A 89 -14.94 0.10 -3.24
CA ARG A 89 -13.80 0.95 -2.88
C ARG A 89 -12.98 1.27 -4.14
N ILE A 90 -12.60 2.53 -4.28
CA ILE A 90 -11.62 3.00 -5.26
C ILE A 90 -10.41 3.59 -4.52
N ALA A 91 -9.21 3.38 -5.07
CA ALA A 91 -8.02 4.05 -4.57
C ALA A 91 -7.97 5.46 -5.16
N THR A 92 -7.62 6.44 -4.34
CA THR A 92 -7.35 7.83 -4.75
C THR A 92 -5.86 8.11 -4.58
N GLU A 93 -5.41 9.30 -4.96
CA GLU A 93 -4.01 9.72 -4.81
C GLU A 93 -3.50 9.54 -3.37
N CYS A 94 -4.32 9.91 -2.38
CA CYS A 94 -3.95 9.87 -0.97
C CYS A 94 -4.97 9.13 -0.09
N GLY A 95 -5.55 8.03 -0.59
CA GLY A 95 -6.38 7.17 0.25
C GLY A 95 -7.38 6.34 -0.54
N TYR A 96 -8.58 6.26 0.00
CA TYR A 96 -9.66 5.45 -0.54
C TYR A 96 -10.99 6.18 -0.41
N THR A 97 -11.79 6.09 -1.47
CA THR A 97 -13.19 6.50 -1.44
C THR A 97 -14.06 5.28 -1.68
N VAL A 98 -15.24 5.23 -1.07
CA VAL A 98 -16.26 4.24 -1.38
C VAL A 98 -17.30 4.92 -2.24
N VAL A 99 -17.60 4.36 -3.41
CA VAL A 99 -18.50 4.95 -4.41
C VAL A 99 -19.54 3.93 -4.85
N TYR A 100 -20.63 4.38 -5.46
CA TYR A 100 -21.60 3.48 -6.08
C TYR A 100 -20.96 2.71 -7.25
N ARG A 101 -21.34 1.44 -7.43
CA ARG A 101 -20.85 0.63 -8.56
C ARG A 101 -21.31 1.17 -9.91
N GLU A 102 -22.58 1.57 -9.97
CA GLU A 102 -23.26 2.07 -11.17
C GLU A 102 -22.90 3.53 -11.49
N ASN A 103 -22.60 4.33 -10.46
CA ASN A 103 -22.18 5.72 -10.62
C ASN A 103 -20.99 6.06 -9.72
N PRO A 104 -19.74 5.92 -10.22
CA PRO A 104 -18.53 6.18 -9.46
C PRO A 104 -18.31 7.65 -9.04
N GLU A 105 -19.06 8.60 -9.59
CA GLU A 105 -18.97 10.02 -9.20
C GLU A 105 -19.70 10.31 -7.89
N VAL A 106 -20.54 9.38 -7.42
CA VAL A 106 -21.33 9.52 -6.20
C VAL A 106 -20.71 8.68 -5.09
N GLU A 107 -20.42 9.32 -3.96
CA GLU A 107 -19.88 8.65 -2.79
C GLU A 107 -20.93 7.79 -2.07
N CYS A 108 -20.47 6.66 -1.56
CA CYS A 108 -21.18 5.76 -0.67
C CYS A 108 -20.60 5.86 0.74
N ARG A 109 -21.46 5.72 1.75
CA ARG A 109 -21.02 5.61 3.14
C ARG A 109 -20.35 4.26 3.39
N ALA A 110 -19.13 4.29 3.93
CA ALA A 110 -18.51 3.13 4.55
C ALA A 110 -18.96 3.00 6.01
N TYR A 111 -19.10 1.77 6.50
CA TYR A 111 -19.53 1.50 7.88
C TYR A 111 -18.35 1.40 8.86
N SER A 112 -17.17 1.00 8.38
CA SER A 112 -15.98 0.86 9.21
C SER A 112 -14.71 1.17 8.42
N TRP A 113 -13.70 1.61 9.17
CA TRP A 113 -12.40 2.05 8.69
C TRP A 113 -11.32 1.49 9.61
N ILE A 114 -10.14 1.22 9.05
CA ILE A 114 -8.94 0.86 9.81
C ILE A 114 -7.84 1.88 9.55
N GLY A 115 -7.22 2.34 10.64
CA GLY A 115 -6.16 3.35 10.72
C GLY A 115 -4.89 2.79 11.34
#